data_AF-A0A2D4PAH0-F1
#
_entry.id   AF-A0A2D4PAH0-F1
#
_cell.length_a   1.000
_cell.length_b   1.000
_cell.length_c   1.000
_cell.angle_alpha   90.00
_cell.angle_beta   90.00
_cell.angle_gamma   90.00
#
_symmetry.space_group_name_H-M   'P 1'
#
loop_
_entity.id
_entity.type
_entity.pdbx_description
1 polymer ?
#
loop_
_entity_poly.entity_id
_entity_poly.type
_entity_poly.pdbx_seq_one_letter_code
_entity_poly.pdbx_strand_id
1 'polypeptide(L)'
;LKDYVCRSRLAGFQEKCKSLQAFTDGCSPLNYAACLQAYMKMIGTSLTPNYVSNSSTEVTLWCSCTNSGNHKEDCDQIFNLFSRNKCLNNAIQDQMNLGQKNKEVQDQLQFTPSSDIQGDGTSTMFTEKLYQEPEEKEKKDSEILTLNQKSTKNSEYPRAQFSSLILILTLVFLFLGPP
;
A
#
# COMPACT_ATOMS: atom_id res chain seq x y z
N LEU A 1 10.27 -5.05 15.76
CA LEU A 1 11.18 -5.03 14.58
C LEU A 1 12.29 -3.99 14.80
N LYS A 2 13.53 -4.42 15.04
CA LYS A 2 14.64 -3.51 15.42
C LYS A 2 15.20 -2.72 14.23
N ASP A 3 15.28 -3.35 13.06
CA ASP A 3 15.74 -2.70 11.82
C ASP A 3 14.77 -1.57 11.39
N TYR A 4 15.32 -0.36 11.25
CA TYR A 4 14.60 0.82 10.78
C TYR A 4 14.13 0.67 9.33
N VAL A 5 14.97 0.11 8.46
CA VAL A 5 14.68 -0.04 7.02
C VAL A 5 13.51 -1.01 6.84
N CYS A 6 13.58 -2.19 7.46
CA CYS A 6 12.47 -3.14 7.45
C CYS A 6 11.18 -2.55 8.04
N ARG A 7 11.27 -1.79 9.15
CA ARG A 7 10.10 -1.16 9.78
C ARG A 7 9.44 -0.10 8.90
N SER A 8 10.22 0.77 8.28
CA SER A 8 9.72 1.79 7.36
C SER A 8 9.05 1.16 6.13
N ARG A 9 9.71 0.16 5.52
CA ARG A 9 9.16 -0.56 4.36
C ARG A 9 7.89 -1.33 4.70
N LEU A 10 7.84 -1.98 5.87
CA LEU A 10 6.65 -2.70 6.33
C LEU A 10 5.45 -1.76 6.51
N ALA A 11 5.66 -0.56 7.08
CA ALA A 11 4.60 0.44 7.22
C ALA A 11 4.04 0.87 5.85
N GLY A 12 4.92 1.13 4.88
CA GLY A 12 4.52 1.43 3.50
C GLY A 12 3.76 0.28 2.84
N PHE A 13 4.21 -0.96 3.06
CA PHE A 13 3.50 -2.16 2.58
C PHE A 13 2.09 -2.29 3.18
N GLN A 14 1.94 -2.08 4.50
CA GLN A 14 0.65 -2.08 5.17
C GLN A 14 -0.31 -1.03 4.61
N GLU A 15 0.19 0.17 4.30
CA GLU A 15 -0.62 1.24 3.75
C GLU A 15 -1.08 0.94 2.32
N LYS A 16 -0.14 0.57 1.43
CA LYS A 16 -0.41 0.40 0.00
C LYS A 16 -1.14 -0.91 -0.34
N CYS A 17 -0.95 -1.96 0.48
CA CYS A 17 -1.60 -3.25 0.29
C CYS A 17 -2.75 -3.49 1.27
N LYS A 18 -3.30 -2.43 1.88
CA LYS A 18 -4.43 -2.57 2.80
C LYS A 18 -5.66 -3.09 2.06
N SER A 19 -6.19 -4.23 2.50
CA SER A 19 -7.52 -4.68 2.10
C SER A 19 -8.54 -3.69 2.67
N LEU A 20 -9.36 -3.09 1.83
CA LEU A 20 -10.46 -2.25 2.31
C LEU A 20 -11.65 -3.15 2.63
N GLN A 21 -12.23 -3.02 3.82
CA GLN A 21 -13.41 -3.81 4.23
C GLN A 21 -14.59 -3.69 3.26
N ALA A 22 -14.64 -2.61 2.47
CA ALA A 22 -15.66 -2.40 1.44
C ALA A 22 -15.53 -3.33 0.22
N PHE A 23 -14.38 -3.95 -0.02
CA PHE A 23 -14.16 -4.84 -1.15
C PHE A 23 -14.05 -6.28 -0.67
N THR A 24 -15.00 -7.12 -1.12
CA THR A 24 -15.00 -8.58 -0.85
C THR A 24 -13.74 -9.26 -1.36
N ASP A 25 -13.12 -8.68 -2.39
CA ASP A 25 -12.02 -9.27 -3.15
C ASP A 25 -10.65 -8.66 -2.80
N GLY A 26 -10.56 -7.69 -1.87
CA GLY A 26 -9.29 -7.13 -1.43
C GLY A 26 -9.19 -5.60 -1.53
N CYS A 27 -8.42 -5.09 -2.48
CA CYS A 27 -8.25 -3.66 -2.77
C CYS A 27 -8.63 -3.37 -4.24
N SER A 28 -8.89 -2.10 -4.57
CA SER A 28 -9.16 -1.68 -5.95
C SER A 28 -7.98 -2.00 -6.89
N PRO A 29 -8.22 -2.44 -8.15
CA PRO A 29 -7.17 -2.66 -9.14
C PRO A 29 -6.26 -1.45 -9.39
N LEU A 30 -6.77 -0.23 -9.20
CA LEU A 30 -5.97 1.01 -9.30
C LEU A 30 -4.82 1.07 -8.29
N ASN A 31 -4.90 0.30 -7.19
CA ASN A 31 -3.88 0.24 -6.16
C ASN A 31 -2.88 -0.91 -6.35
N TYR A 32 -3.09 -1.81 -7.33
CA TYR A 32 -2.24 -2.99 -7.53
C TYR A 32 -0.78 -2.60 -7.77
N ALA A 33 -0.53 -1.61 -8.64
CA ALA A 33 0.82 -1.13 -8.91
C ALA A 33 1.52 -0.59 -7.64
N ALA A 34 0.81 0.19 -6.83
CA ALA A 34 1.34 0.72 -5.58
C ALA A 34 1.62 -0.39 -4.56
N CYS A 35 0.71 -1.37 -4.45
CA CYS A 35 0.90 -2.53 -3.59
C CYS A 35 2.12 -3.37 -4.03
N LEU A 36 2.24 -3.69 -5.33
CA LEU A 36 3.39 -4.43 -5.87
C LEU A 36 4.71 -3.69 -5.63
N GLN A 37 4.74 -2.37 -5.81
CA GLN A 37 5.94 -1.58 -5.53
C GLN A 37 6.32 -1.67 -4.04
N ALA A 38 5.34 -1.60 -3.14
CA ALA A 38 5.60 -1.74 -1.71
C ALA A 38 6.03 -3.17 -1.32
N TYR A 39 5.44 -4.19 -1.97
CA TYR A 39 5.83 -5.60 -1.84
C TYR A 39 7.28 -5.83 -2.27
N MET A 40 7.69 -5.31 -3.43
CA MET A 40 9.08 -5.40 -3.92
C MET A 40 10.07 -4.76 -2.94
N LYS A 41 9.68 -3.67 -2.27
CA LYS A 41 10.51 -3.04 -1.24
C LYS A 41 10.76 -3.94 -0.03
N MET A 42 9.95 -4.97 0.23
CA MET A 42 10.21 -5.91 1.33
C MET A 42 11.38 -6.86 1.04
N ILE A 43 11.77 -7.04 -0.22
CA ILE A 43 12.92 -7.86 -0.62
C ILE A 43 14.21 -7.23 -0.08
N GLY A 44 15.07 -8.08 0.50
CA GLY A 44 16.32 -7.68 1.12
C GLY A 44 16.17 -7.18 2.57
N THR A 45 14.98 -7.34 3.17
CA THR A 45 14.74 -7.07 4.59
C THR A 45 14.59 -8.38 5.39
N SER A 46 14.51 -8.31 6.72
CA SER A 46 14.23 -9.48 7.57
C SER A 46 12.83 -10.09 7.33
N LEU A 47 11.96 -9.40 6.61
CA LEU A 47 10.62 -9.87 6.22
C LEU A 47 10.55 -10.05 4.70
N THR A 48 11.58 -10.66 4.10
CA THR A 48 11.60 -10.95 2.65
C THR A 48 10.62 -12.09 2.35
N PRO A 49 9.54 -11.83 1.58
CA PRO A 49 8.59 -12.87 1.19
C PRO A 49 9.11 -13.68 0.00
N ASN A 50 8.60 -14.90 -0.17
CA ASN A 50 8.83 -15.75 -1.33
C ASN A 50 7.55 -16.53 -1.71
N TYR A 51 7.49 -17.04 -2.93
CA TYR A 51 6.38 -17.91 -3.35
C TYR A 51 6.35 -19.21 -2.52
N VAL A 52 5.15 -19.67 -2.20
CA VAL A 52 4.95 -20.92 -1.47
C VAL A 52 5.23 -22.13 -2.36
N SER A 53 4.89 -22.03 -3.65
CA SER A 53 5.11 -23.09 -4.64
C SER A 53 5.22 -22.53 -6.05
N ASN A 54 5.64 -23.36 -7.00
CA ASN A 54 5.73 -22.99 -8.42
C ASN A 54 4.36 -22.96 -9.13
N SER A 55 3.29 -23.37 -8.46
CA SER A 55 1.94 -23.51 -9.04
C SER A 55 0.94 -22.50 -8.47
N SER A 56 1.39 -21.59 -7.61
CA SER A 56 0.54 -20.63 -6.89
C SER A 56 1.14 -19.24 -6.91
N THR A 57 0.30 -18.22 -6.92
CA THR A 57 0.68 -16.81 -6.71
C THR A 57 0.79 -16.44 -5.23
N GLU A 58 0.53 -17.40 -4.33
CA GLU A 58 0.66 -17.20 -2.89
C GLU A 58 2.11 -17.00 -2.47
N VAL A 59 2.32 -16.00 -1.62
CA VAL A 59 3.62 -15.65 -1.07
C VAL A 59 3.58 -15.72 0.44
N THR A 60 4.69 -16.09 1.06
CA THR A 60 4.81 -16.19 2.51
C THR A 60 6.17 -15.68 2.99
N LEU A 61 6.27 -15.40 4.28
CA LEU A 61 7.54 -15.17 4.95
C LEU A 61 8.22 -16.50 5.29
N TRP A 62 9.55 -16.50 5.34
CA TRP A 62 10.35 -17.63 5.83
C TRP A 62 10.37 -17.67 7.37
N CYS A 63 9.20 -17.80 7.97
CA CYS A 63 9.03 -17.94 9.42
C CYS A 63 7.70 -18.61 9.76
N SER A 64 7.50 -18.95 11.03
CA SER A 64 6.20 -19.36 11.56
C SER A 64 5.93 -18.63 12.87
N CYS A 65 4.66 -18.60 13.29
CA CYS A 65 4.25 -18.08 14.59
C CYS A 65 4.17 -19.18 15.67
N THR A 66 4.85 -20.30 15.44
CA THR A 66 5.04 -21.33 16.47
C THR A 66 5.94 -20.75 17.56
N ASN A 67 5.63 -21.03 18.83
CA ASN A 67 6.39 -20.54 20.00
C ASN A 67 6.40 -19.01 20.19
N SER A 68 5.49 -18.25 19.56
CA SER A 68 5.40 -16.79 19.77
C SER A 68 4.86 -16.40 21.16
N GLY A 69 4.29 -17.35 21.92
CA GLY A 69 3.74 -17.09 23.25
C GLY A 69 2.66 -16.01 23.22
N ASN A 70 2.80 -15.00 24.08
CA ASN A 70 1.86 -13.88 24.17
C ASN A 70 1.85 -12.98 22.92
N HIS A 71 2.84 -13.09 22.03
CA HIS A 71 2.92 -12.33 20.78
C HIS A 71 2.41 -13.13 19.57
N LYS A 72 1.68 -14.23 19.81
CA LYS A 72 1.09 -15.06 18.74
C LYS A 72 0.23 -14.24 17.79
N GLU A 73 -0.63 -13.37 18.33
CA GLU A 73 -1.52 -12.54 17.53
C GLU A 73 -0.75 -11.52 16.69
N ASP A 74 0.19 -10.78 17.29
CA ASP A 74 1.03 -9.81 16.56
C ASP A 74 1.83 -10.50 15.43
N CYS A 75 2.36 -11.69 15.71
CA CYS A 75 3.05 -12.48 14.70
C CYS A 75 2.12 -12.89 13.57
N ASP A 76 0.94 -13.43 13.90
CA ASP A 76 -0.05 -13.86 12.91
C ASP A 76 -0.52 -12.68 12.06
N GLN A 77 -0.70 -11.50 12.66
CA GLN A 77 -1.04 -10.29 11.92
C GLN A 77 0.03 -9.96 10.87
N ILE A 78 1.31 -9.89 11.26
CA ILE A 78 2.40 -9.61 10.31
C ILE A 78 2.49 -10.70 9.24
N PHE A 79 2.42 -11.98 9.64
CA PHE A 79 2.48 -13.11 8.72
C PHE A 79 1.36 -13.07 7.68
N ASN A 80 0.12 -12.77 8.12
CA ASN A 80 -1.06 -12.72 7.27
C ASN A 80 -1.08 -11.52 6.31
N LEU A 81 -0.32 -10.46 6.58
CA LEU A 81 -0.14 -9.36 5.60
C LEU A 81 0.47 -9.85 4.28
N PHE A 82 1.21 -10.96 4.32
CA PHE A 82 1.79 -11.59 3.13
C PHE A 82 0.97 -12.80 2.68
N SER A 83 0.71 -13.75 3.58
CA SER A 83 0.14 -15.05 3.23
C SER A 83 -1.36 -15.07 2.99
N ARG A 84 -2.10 -14.06 3.48
CA ARG A 84 -3.56 -14.00 3.37
C ARG A 84 -4.08 -12.67 2.84
N ASN A 85 -3.21 -11.91 2.17
CA ASN A 85 -3.57 -10.61 1.63
C ASN A 85 -4.12 -10.73 0.20
N LYS A 86 -5.45 -10.65 0.07
CA LYS A 86 -6.13 -10.71 -1.24
C LYS A 86 -5.69 -9.60 -2.20
N CYS A 87 -5.44 -8.39 -1.69
CA CYS A 87 -4.95 -7.27 -2.51
C CYS A 87 -3.61 -7.63 -3.16
N LEU A 88 -2.68 -8.19 -2.38
CA LEU A 88 -1.39 -8.62 -2.88
C LEU A 88 -1.52 -9.78 -3.88
N ASN A 89 -2.31 -10.80 -3.54
CA ASN A 89 -2.51 -11.98 -4.40
C ASN A 89 -3.08 -11.57 -5.77
N ASN A 90 -4.15 -10.78 -5.78
CA ASN A 90 -4.77 -10.33 -7.02
C ASN A 90 -3.83 -9.42 -7.82
N ALA A 91 -3.06 -8.56 -7.16
CA ALA A 91 -2.09 -7.70 -7.84
C ALA A 91 -0.99 -8.52 -8.53
N ILE A 92 -0.46 -9.55 -7.87
CA ILE A 92 0.52 -10.47 -8.47
C ILE A 92 -0.12 -11.21 -9.66
N GLN A 93 -1.34 -11.72 -9.50
CA GLN A 93 -2.04 -12.45 -10.54
C GLN A 93 -2.33 -11.57 -11.77
N ASP A 94 -2.81 -10.34 -11.57
CA ASP A 94 -3.06 -9.38 -12.63
C ASP A 94 -1.77 -9.05 -13.40
N GLN A 95 -0.65 -8.84 -12.70
CA GLN A 95 0.67 -8.61 -13.29
C GLN A 95 1.15 -9.81 -14.13
N MET A 96 0.94 -11.04 -13.65
CA MET A 96 1.29 -12.26 -14.41
C MET A 96 0.42 -12.40 -15.68
N ASN A 97 -0.88 -12.15 -15.56
CA ASN A 97 -1.82 -12.22 -16.69
C ASN A 97 -1.52 -11.14 -17.76
N LEU A 98 -1.13 -9.93 -17.35
CA LEU A 98 -0.64 -8.88 -18.26
C LEU A 98 0.60 -9.33 -19.03
N GLY A 99 1.55 -9.99 -18.34
CA GLY A 99 2.72 -10.59 -18.98
C GLY A 99 2.37 -11.64 -20.03
N GLN A 100 1.33 -12.43 -19.80
CA GLN A 100 0.84 -13.43 -20.77
C GLN A 100 0.17 -12.78 -21.99
N LYS A 101 -0.68 -11.77 -21.80
CA LYS A 101 -1.31 -11.04 -22.91
C LYS A 101 -0.27 -10.38 -23.82
N ASN A 102 0.79 -9.81 -23.26
CA ASN A 102 1.88 -9.24 -24.06
C ASN A 102 2.64 -10.31 -24.86
N LYS A 103 2.67 -11.57 -24.39
CA LYS A 103 3.28 -12.70 -25.10
C LYS A 103 2.40 -13.21 -26.24
N GLU A 104 1.08 -13.19 -26.09
CA GLU A 104 0.12 -13.50 -27.17
C GLU A 104 0.10 -12.41 -28.26
N VAL A 105 0.30 -11.14 -27.90
CA VAL A 105 0.45 -10.05 -28.87
C VAL A 105 1.77 -10.17 -29.67
N GLN A 106 2.83 -10.70 -29.06
CA GLN A 106 4.11 -10.98 -29.73
C GLN A 106 3.99 -12.14 -30.75
N ASP A 107 3.07 -13.09 -30.55
CA ASP A 107 2.90 -14.27 -31.42
C ASP A 107 2.08 -13.98 -32.70
N GLN A 108 1.49 -12.78 -32.81
CA GLN A 108 0.69 -12.32 -33.95
C GLN A 108 1.45 -11.36 -34.89
N LEU A 109 2.64 -10.89 -34.52
CA LEU A 109 3.50 -10.12 -35.41
C LEU A 109 4.69 -10.97 -35.86
N GLN A 110 4.57 -11.56 -37.05
CA GLN A 110 5.70 -12.13 -37.78
C GLN A 110 6.71 -11.02 -38.11
N PHE A 111 7.64 -10.74 -37.21
CA PHE A 111 8.84 -9.99 -37.55
C PHE A 111 9.95 -10.96 -37.93
N THR A 112 10.31 -10.91 -39.20
CA THR A 112 11.55 -11.48 -39.72
C THR A 112 12.75 -10.89 -38.96
N PRO A 113 13.68 -11.71 -38.44
CA PRO A 113 14.85 -11.18 -37.76
C PRO A 113 15.80 -10.60 -38.80
N SER A 114 15.98 -9.27 -38.79
CA SER A 114 17.18 -8.68 -39.36
C SER A 114 18.28 -8.83 -38.31
N SER A 115 19.29 -9.62 -38.65
CA SER A 115 20.55 -9.68 -37.91
C SER A 115 21.15 -8.28 -37.89
N ASP A 116 21.28 -7.71 -36.70
CA ASP A 116 22.45 -6.96 -36.23
C ASP A 116 22.08 -6.22 -34.94
N ILE A 117 22.60 -6.71 -33.81
CA ILE A 117 23.26 -5.93 -32.74
C ILE A 117 23.59 -6.91 -31.60
N GLN A 118 24.89 -7.07 -31.41
CA GLN A 118 25.57 -7.75 -30.32
C GLN A 118 25.06 -7.23 -28.97
N GLY A 119 24.78 -8.14 -28.03
CA GLY A 119 24.00 -7.87 -26.84
C GLY A 119 24.57 -6.88 -25.81
N ASP A 120 23.64 -6.33 -25.04
CA ASP A 120 23.76 -6.12 -23.60
C ASP A 120 22.34 -6.19 -23.01
N GLY A 121 22.09 -7.19 -22.18
CA GLY A 121 20.80 -7.46 -21.57
C GLY A 121 20.60 -6.59 -20.35
N THR A 122 20.35 -5.30 -20.54
CA THR A 122 19.95 -4.40 -19.45
C THR A 122 18.67 -3.67 -19.84
N SER A 123 17.52 -4.18 -19.41
CA SER A 123 16.23 -3.46 -19.51
C SER A 123 16.25 -2.24 -18.57
N THR A 124 16.83 -1.14 -19.02
CA THR A 124 16.93 0.14 -18.29
C THR A 124 15.60 0.91 -18.22
N MET A 125 14.54 0.42 -18.88
CA MET A 125 13.29 1.17 -19.04
C MET A 125 12.51 1.44 -17.72
N PHE A 126 12.77 0.66 -16.66
CA PHE A 126 12.07 0.81 -15.37
C PHE A 126 12.82 1.64 -14.34
N THR A 127 14.14 1.79 -14.46
CA THR A 127 14.97 2.53 -13.49
C THR A 127 14.86 4.04 -13.63
N GLU A 128 14.52 4.55 -14.83
CA GLU A 128 14.52 5.98 -15.11
C GLU A 128 13.36 6.75 -14.44
N LYS A 129 12.22 6.09 -14.18
CA LYS A 129 11.07 6.71 -13.50
C LYS A 129 11.16 6.72 -11.97
N LEU A 130 12.20 6.13 -11.36
CA LEU A 130 12.31 5.99 -9.91
C LEU A 130 13.12 7.10 -9.22
N TYR A 131 13.75 8.01 -9.98
CA TYR A 131 14.68 9.04 -9.47
C TYR A 131 14.22 10.49 -9.68
N GLN A 132 12.92 10.76 -9.84
CA GLN A 132 12.41 12.14 -9.80
C GLN A 132 11.61 12.38 -8.53
N GLU A 133 12.33 12.87 -7.51
CA GLU A 133 11.79 13.58 -6.36
C GLU A 133 11.32 14.98 -6.81
N PRO A 134 10.10 15.44 -6.47
CA PRO A 134 9.71 16.82 -6.74
C PRO A 134 10.39 17.77 -5.74
N GLU A 135 11.26 18.64 -6.23
CA GLU A 135 11.73 19.80 -5.46
C GLU A 135 10.56 20.75 -5.16
N GLU A 136 10.36 21.04 -3.88
CA GLU A 136 9.50 22.13 -3.40
C GLU A 136 10.20 23.48 -3.67
N LYS A 137 9.66 24.28 -4.59
CA LYS A 137 10.06 25.67 -4.76
C LYS A 137 8.93 26.60 -4.35
N GLU A 138 9.10 27.18 -3.17
CA GLU A 138 8.35 28.34 -2.70
C GLU A 138 8.59 29.53 -3.64
N LYS A 139 7.52 30.10 -4.20
CA LYS A 139 7.56 31.47 -4.74
C LYS A 139 6.22 32.18 -4.59
N LYS A 140 6.28 33.26 -3.83
CA LYS A 140 5.26 34.28 -3.58
C LYS A 140 5.25 35.29 -4.75
N ASP A 141 4.09 35.56 -5.34
CA ASP A 141 3.51 36.92 -5.40
C ASP A 141 2.21 36.98 -6.24
N SER A 142 1.20 37.52 -5.55
CA SER A 142 0.06 38.38 -5.90
C SER A 142 -0.48 38.53 -7.33
N GLU A 143 -1.83 38.40 -7.39
CA GLU A 143 -2.81 39.20 -8.17
C GLU A 143 -2.69 39.17 -9.72
N ILE A 144 -3.68 38.82 -10.55
CA ILE A 144 -5.10 39.21 -10.64
C ILE A 144 -5.77 38.25 -11.65
N LEU A 145 -6.93 37.65 -11.33
CA LEU A 145 -8.14 37.73 -12.17
C LEU A 145 -9.33 37.08 -11.46
N THR A 146 -10.10 37.95 -10.82
CA THR A 146 -11.45 37.69 -10.33
C THR A 146 -12.42 37.68 -11.51
N LEU A 147 -13.21 36.62 -11.69
CA LEU A 147 -14.66 36.78 -11.92
C LEU A 147 -15.41 35.45 -11.77
N ASN A 148 -16.57 35.56 -11.11
CA ASN A 148 -17.74 34.68 -11.13
C ASN A 148 -17.86 33.57 -10.05
N GLN A 149 -18.32 34.06 -8.88
CA GLN A 149 -19.57 33.69 -8.21
C GLN A 149 -19.71 32.23 -7.69
N LYS A 150 -19.60 32.03 -6.37
CA LYS A 150 -20.69 32.12 -5.36
C LYS A 150 -21.49 30.81 -5.23
N SER A 151 -21.22 30.01 -4.21
CA SER A 151 -22.12 29.80 -3.06
C SER A 151 -21.61 28.72 -2.08
N THR A 152 -21.33 29.16 -0.86
CA THR A 152 -21.64 28.54 0.46
C THR A 152 -21.36 27.06 0.78
N LYS A 153 -20.43 26.92 1.75
CA LYS A 153 -20.52 26.25 3.07
C LYS A 153 -20.57 24.70 3.18
N ASN A 154 -19.50 24.23 3.85
CA ASN A 154 -19.46 23.34 5.02
C ASN A 154 -19.69 21.83 4.86
N SER A 155 -18.66 21.04 5.17
CA SER A 155 -18.75 20.04 6.25
C SER A 155 -17.36 19.66 6.77
N GLU A 156 -16.99 20.31 7.87
CA GLU A 156 -15.93 19.96 8.81
C GLU A 156 -16.38 18.71 9.59
N TYR A 157 -15.53 17.68 9.69
CA TYR A 157 -15.79 16.54 10.57
C TYR A 157 -15.67 16.96 12.05
N PRO A 158 -16.54 16.48 12.95
CA PRO A 158 -16.69 17.05 14.28
C PRO A 158 -15.52 16.67 15.21
N ARG A 159 -14.81 17.70 15.69
CA ARG A 159 -13.99 17.63 16.91
C ARG A 159 -14.91 17.76 18.11
N ALA A 160 -15.14 16.68 18.84
CA ALA A 160 -15.89 16.72 20.10
C ALA A 160 -15.12 17.57 21.14
N GLN A 161 -15.55 18.82 21.33
CA GLN A 161 -15.22 19.59 22.52
C GLN A 161 -16.25 19.27 23.60
N PHE A 162 -15.87 18.45 24.58
CA PHE A 162 -16.69 18.25 25.76
C PHE A 162 -16.62 19.52 26.61
N SER A 163 -17.78 20.19 26.75
CA SER A 163 -17.92 21.36 27.63
C SER A 163 -17.57 20.97 29.07
N SER A 164 -16.73 21.80 29.71
CA SER A 164 -16.29 21.64 31.10
C SER A 164 -17.47 21.44 32.09
N LEU A 165 -18.64 21.99 31.76
CA LEU A 165 -19.86 21.81 32.56
C LEU A 165 -20.41 20.38 32.55
N ILE A 166 -20.20 19.59 31.48
CA ILE A 166 -20.68 18.20 31.41
C ILE A 166 -19.81 17.29 32.30
N LEU A 167 -18.50 17.55 32.36
CA LEU A 167 -17.59 16.83 33.25
C LEU A 167 -17.89 17.13 34.73
N ILE A 168 -18.27 18.38 35.03
CA ILE A 168 -18.67 18.76 36.38
C ILE A 168 -20.02 18.15 36.76
N LEU A 169 -21.02 18.13 35.86
CA LEU A 169 -22.31 17.49 36.14
C LEU A 169 -22.16 15.99 36.42
N THR A 170 -21.35 15.29 35.63
CA THR A 170 -21.12 13.83 35.80
C THR A 170 -20.43 13.50 37.13
N LEU A 171 -19.49 14.33 37.58
CA LEU A 171 -18.87 14.19 38.90
C LEU A 171 -19.88 14.45 40.03
N VAL A 172 -20.76 15.46 39.90
CA VAL A 172 -21.79 15.75 40.91
C VAL A 172 -22.77 14.59 41.06
N PHE A 173 -23.19 13.92 39.98
CA PHE A 173 -24.05 12.74 40.04
C PHE A 173 -23.36 11.52 40.69
N LEU A 174 -22.04 11.36 40.52
CA LEU A 174 -21.28 10.28 41.16
C LEU A 174 -21.11 10.50 42.67
N PHE A 175 -21.01 11.74 43.13
CA PHE A 175 -20.78 12.05 44.55
C PHE A 175 -22.05 12.25 45.38
N LEU A 176 -23.19 12.61 44.77
CA LEU A 176 -24.42 12.85 45.52
C LEU A 176 -25.47 11.73 45.41
N GLY A 177 -25.32 10.78 44.47
CA GLY A 177 -26.28 9.69 44.28
C GLY A 177 -27.67 10.17 43.82
N PRO A 178 -28.49 9.30 43.21
CA PRO A 178 -29.82 9.68 42.76
C PRO A 178 -30.78 9.87 43.97
N PRO A 179 -31.81 10.74 43.83
CA PRO A 179 -32.75 11.05 44.91
C PRO A 179 -33.60 9.85 45.34
#